data_AF-A0A962D6T7-F1
#
_entry.id   AF-A0A962D6T7-F1
#
_cell.length_a   1.000
_cell.length_b   1.000
_cell.length_c   1.000
_cell.angle_alpha   90.00
_cell.angle_beta   90.00
_cell.angle_gamma   90.00
#
_symmetry.space_group_name_H-M   'P 1'
#
loop_
_entity.id
_entity.type
_entity.pdbx_description
1 polymer ?
#
loop_
_entity_poly.entity_id
_entity_poly.type
_entity_poly.pdbx_seq_one_letter_code
_entity_poly.pdbx_strand_id
1 'polypeptide(L)'
;YGMVDREDDLQAGARSTAILLGDLDRLGVGLLHGSFLLAMWMLGQRAELGWPYDVGLAVAAGLIGWQLWLARDQAPSACFRAFLLNNRVGAVIFIGLALQDLAG
;
A
#
# COMPACT_ATOMS: atom_id res chain seq x y z
N TYR A 1 -2.14 -10.97 5.78
CA TYR A 1 -2.15 -12.44 5.72
C TYR A 1 -2.73 -12.99 7.04
N GLY A 2 -3.96 -12.61 7.39
CA GLY A 2 -4.63 -13.03 8.63
C GLY A 2 -6.12 -13.30 8.42
N MET A 3 -6.53 -13.50 7.16
CA MET A 3 -7.91 -13.80 6.78
C MET A 3 -8.13 -15.29 6.52
N VAL A 4 -7.06 -16.08 6.42
CA VAL A 4 -7.12 -17.54 6.23
C VAL A 4 -7.29 -18.26 7.57
N ASP A 5 -6.70 -17.76 8.65
CA ASP A 5 -6.87 -18.31 10.01
C ASP A 5 -8.16 -17.86 10.71
N ARG A 6 -9.05 -17.14 10.02
CA ARG A 6 -10.21 -16.48 10.64
C ARG A 6 -11.21 -17.47 11.23
N GLU A 7 -11.37 -18.64 10.61
CA GLU A 7 -12.28 -19.69 11.08
C GLU A 7 -11.66 -20.51 12.23
N ASP A 8 -10.34 -20.71 12.22
CA ASP A 8 -9.62 -21.43 13.28
C ASP A 8 -9.36 -20.55 14.54
N ASP A 9 -9.07 -19.25 14.36
CA ASP A 9 -8.87 -18.29 15.46
C ASP A 9 -10.17 -18.03 16.27
N LEU A 10 -11.32 -18.11 15.59
CA LEU A 10 -12.65 -18.00 16.22
C LEU A 10 -12.96 -19.21 17.13
N GLN A 11 -12.47 -20.41 16.80
CA GLN A 11 -12.57 -21.58 17.69
C GLN A 11 -11.55 -21.54 18.83
N ALA A 12 -10.39 -20.90 18.63
CA ALA A 12 -9.31 -20.82 19.63
C ALA A 12 -9.44 -19.66 20.64
N GLY A 13 -10.44 -18.76 20.47
CA GLY A 13 -10.65 -17.63 21.39
C GLY A 13 -9.70 -16.45 21.18
N ALA A 14 -8.97 -16.41 20.06
CA ALA A 14 -8.07 -15.33 19.71
C ALA A 14 -8.84 -14.17 19.07
N ARG A 15 -8.99 -13.05 19.79
CA ARG A 15 -9.48 -11.79 19.20
C ARG A 15 -8.38 -11.15 18.37
N SER A 16 -8.22 -11.60 17.13
CA SER A 16 -7.34 -10.93 16.17
C SER A 16 -7.82 -9.49 15.95
N THR A 17 -6.89 -8.56 15.75
CA THR A 17 -7.17 -7.12 15.53
C THR A 17 -8.14 -6.89 14.37
N ALA A 18 -8.21 -7.85 13.43
CA ALA A 18 -9.17 -7.93 12.32
C ALA A 18 -10.65 -8.05 12.75
N ILE A 19 -10.94 -8.59 13.95
CA ILE A 19 -12.31 -8.66 14.51
C ILE A 19 -12.66 -7.36 15.24
N LEU A 20 -11.67 -6.72 15.87
CA LEU A 20 -11.90 -5.48 16.63
C LEU A 20 -12.00 -4.24 15.74
N LEU A 21 -11.34 -4.23 14.57
CA LEU A 21 -11.34 -3.08 13.66
C LEU A 21 -12.46 -3.10 12.62
N GLY A 22 -13.04 -4.25 12.24
CA GLY A 22 -14.15 -4.29 11.27
C GLY A 22 -13.88 -3.41 10.03
N ASP A 23 -14.70 -2.38 9.80
CA ASP A 23 -14.56 -1.42 8.70
C ASP A 23 -13.43 -0.38 8.87
N LEU A 24 -12.90 -0.18 10.08
CA LEU A 24 -11.75 0.71 10.34
C LEU A 24 -10.44 0.17 9.76
N ASP A 25 -10.37 -1.13 9.43
CA ASP A 25 -9.16 -1.73 8.85
C ASP A 25 -8.83 -1.10 7.48
N ARG A 26 -9.85 -0.72 6.69
CA ARG A 26 -9.65 0.04 5.44
C ARG A 26 -9.17 1.46 5.67
N LEU A 27 -9.72 2.14 6.66
CA LEU A 27 -9.28 3.49 7.01
C LEU A 27 -7.83 3.46 7.51
N GLY A 28 -7.48 2.47 8.33
CA GLY A 28 -6.10 2.25 8.79
C GLY A 28 -5.13 2.01 7.64
N VAL A 29 -5.45 1.10 6.73
CA VAL A 29 -4.60 0.81 5.55
C VAL A 29 -4.53 2.01 4.61
N GLY A 30 -5.62 2.73 4.39
CA GLY A 30 -5.65 3.94 3.59
C GLY A 30 -4.81 5.07 4.19
N LEU A 31 -4.93 5.31 5.50
CA LEU A 31 -4.13 6.30 6.22
C LEU A 31 -2.65 5.95 6.21
N LEU A 32 -2.29 4.67 6.38
CA LEU A 32 -0.91 4.21 6.32
C LEU A 32 -0.30 4.42 4.93
N HIS A 33 -1.04 4.11 3.87
CA HIS A 33 -0.57 4.35 2.51
C HIS A 33 -0.50 5.85 2.19
N GLY A 34 -1.46 6.64 2.69
CA GLY A 34 -1.44 8.10 2.55
C GLY A 34 -0.24 8.73 3.25
N SER A 35 0.07 8.31 4.48
CA SER A 35 1.24 8.79 5.21
C SER A 35 2.55 8.33 4.58
N PHE A 36 2.60 7.11 4.03
CA PHE A 36 3.73 6.63 3.23
C PHE A 36 3.98 7.51 2.00
N LEU A 37 2.94 7.79 1.19
CA LEU A 37 3.05 8.66 0.02
C LEU A 37 3.50 10.08 0.41
N LEU A 38 2.95 10.63 1.49
CA LEU A 38 3.36 11.93 2.02
C LEU A 38 4.84 11.94 2.43
N ALA A 39 5.29 10.90 3.13
CA ALA A 39 6.69 10.77 3.54
C ALA A 39 7.64 10.66 2.33
N MET A 40 7.25 9.90 1.30
CA MET A 40 8.01 9.79 0.05
C MET A 40 8.05 11.11 -0.71
N TRP A 41 6.92 11.83 -0.80
CA TRP A 41 6.90 13.15 -1.40
C TRP A 41 7.83 14.13 -0.66
N MET A 42 7.76 14.17 0.68
CA MET A 42 8.67 15.01 1.48
C MET A 42 10.14 14.63 1.30
N LEU A 43 10.44 13.33 1.14
CA LEU A 43 11.78 12.85 0.84
C LEU A 43 12.25 13.36 -0.52
N GLY A 44 11.43 13.26 -1.55
CA GLY A 44 11.76 13.75 -2.89
C GLY A 44 12.07 15.24 -2.92
N GLN A 45 11.26 16.04 -2.21
CA GLN A 45 11.51 17.48 -2.07
C GLN A 45 12.81 17.80 -1.32
N ARG A 46 13.17 17.01 -0.30
CA ARG A 46 14.43 17.21 0.45
C ARG A 46 15.66 16.73 -0.29
N ALA A 47 15.53 15.70 -1.12
CA ALA A 47 16.61 15.16 -1.93
C ALA A 47 16.71 15.83 -3.31
N GLU A 48 15.94 16.90 -3.54
CA GLU A 48 15.88 17.65 -4.81
C GLU A 48 15.68 16.73 -6.03
N LEU A 49 14.88 15.67 -5.84
CA LEU A 49 14.58 14.72 -6.90
C LEU A 49 13.72 15.42 -7.97
N GLY A 50 14.09 15.23 -9.23
CA GLY A 50 13.42 15.87 -10.36
C GLY A 50 12.12 15.18 -10.78
N TRP A 51 11.56 15.69 -11.88
CA TRP A 51 10.29 15.23 -12.45
C TRP A 51 10.18 13.70 -12.70
N PRO A 52 11.25 12.92 -13.01
CA PRO A 52 11.14 11.47 -13.14
C PRO A 52 10.70 10.77 -11.84
N TYR A 53 11.16 11.27 -10.69
CA TYR A 53 10.75 10.76 -9.39
C TYR A 53 9.29 11.09 -9.10
N ASP A 54 8.85 12.33 -9.38
CA ASP A 54 7.46 12.76 -9.19
C ASP A 54 6.48 11.93 -10.02
N VAL A 55 6.85 11.60 -11.27
CA VAL A 55 6.05 10.71 -12.13
C VAL A 55 5.99 9.30 -11.54
N GLY A 56 7.11 8.76 -11.06
CA GLY A 56 7.12 7.46 -10.37
C GLY A 56 6.21 7.46 -9.13
N LEU A 57 6.28 8.52 -8.33
CA LEU A 57 5.44 8.67 -7.14
C LEU A 57 3.95 8.80 -7.48
N ALA A 58 3.61 9.52 -8.55
CA ALA A 58 2.23 9.62 -9.04
C ALA A 58 1.67 8.27 -9.52
N VAL A 59 2.48 7.47 -10.23
CA VAL A 59 2.09 6.11 -10.64
C VAL A 59 1.92 5.19 -9.43
N ALA A 60 2.82 5.29 -8.44
CA ALA A 60 2.71 4.56 -7.18
C ALA A 60 1.42 4.92 -6.42
N ALA A 61 1.05 6.19 -6.36
CA ALA A 61 -0.20 6.64 -5.76
C ALA A 61 -1.43 6.07 -6.48
N GLY A 62 -1.41 6.01 -7.82
CA GLY A 62 -2.47 5.38 -8.62
C GLY A 62 -2.60 3.89 -8.34
N LEU A 63 -1.48 3.16 -8.22
CA LEU A 63 -1.48 1.73 -7.87
C LEU A 63 -2.06 1.47 -6.48
N ILE A 64 -1.69 2.31 -5.50
CA ILE A 64 -2.24 2.25 -4.14
C ILE A 64 -3.75 2.51 -4.15
N GLY A 65 -4.21 3.53 -4.87
CA GLY A 65 -5.63 3.83 -5.03
C GLY A 65 -6.40 2.66 -5.64
N TRP A 66 -5.82 2.02 -6.67
CA TRP A 66 -6.38 0.80 -7.28
C TRP A 66 -6.44 -0.36 -6.28
N GLN A 67 -5.40 -0.58 -5.47
CA GLN A 67 -5.37 -1.63 -4.46
C GLN A 67 -6.41 -1.42 -3.36
N LEU A 68 -6.57 -0.18 -2.88
CA LEU A 68 -7.61 0.20 -1.92
C LEU A 68 -9.01 -0.02 -2.50
N TRP A 69 -9.21 0.32 -3.77
CA TRP A 69 -10.47 0.08 -4.48
C TRP A 69 -10.75 -1.43 -4.66
N LEU A 70 -9.74 -2.23 -5.01
CA LEU A 70 -9.89 -3.67 -5.16
C LEU A 70 -10.18 -4.36 -3.81
N ALA A 71 -9.62 -3.84 -2.72
CA ALA A 71 -9.88 -4.32 -1.35
C ALA A 71 -11.23 -3.83 -0.77
N ARG A 72 -12.02 -3.04 -1.52
CA ARG A 72 -13.33 -2.53 -1.08
C ARG A 72 -14.40 -3.60 -0.90
N ASP A 73 -14.21 -4.77 -1.50
CA ASP A 73 -15.21 -5.84 -1.44
C ASP A 73 -14.93 -6.82 -0.30
N GLN A 74 -13.86 -6.61 0.49
CA GLN A 74 -13.49 -7.42 1.68
C GLN A 74 -13.31 -8.92 1.38
N ALA A 75 -13.29 -9.31 0.11
CA ALA A 75 -13.05 -10.67 -0.31
C ALA A 75 -11.60 -11.06 0.02
N PRO A 76 -11.36 -12.18 0.75
CA PRO A 76 -10.02 -12.62 1.11
C PRO A 76 -9.07 -12.74 -0.10
N SER A 77 -9.61 -13.19 -1.24
CA SER A 77 -8.90 -13.27 -2.52
C SER A 77 -8.49 -11.91 -3.08
N ALA A 78 -9.33 -10.88 -2.92
CA ALA A 78 -9.04 -9.52 -3.37
C ALA A 78 -7.97 -8.85 -2.50
N CYS A 79 -8.02 -9.05 -1.18
CA CYS A 79 -6.96 -8.58 -0.27
C CYS A 79 -5.63 -9.29 -0.52
N PHE A 80 -5.64 -10.59 -0.77
CA PHE A 80 -4.41 -11.31 -1.12
C PHE A 80 -3.82 -10.82 -2.45
N ARG A 81 -4.69 -10.55 -3.44
CA ARG A 81 -4.25 -9.96 -4.71
C ARG A 81 -3.70 -8.54 -4.54
N ALA A 82 -4.34 -7.70 -3.71
CA ALA A 82 -3.83 -6.37 -3.38
C ALA A 82 -2.46 -6.45 -2.67
N PHE A 83 -2.27 -7.41 -1.76
CA PHE A 83 -0.99 -7.66 -1.09
C PHE A 83 0.11 -8.06 -2.09
N LEU A 84 -0.16 -8.98 -3.00
CA LEU A 84 0.81 -9.36 -4.04
C LEU A 84 1.14 -8.21 -4.98
N LEU A 85 0.17 -7.34 -5.27
CA LEU A 85 0.37 -6.16 -6.13
C LEU A 85 1.16 -5.04 -5.43
N ASN A 86 1.27 -5.06 -4.10
CA ASN A 86 1.97 -4.03 -3.34
C ASN A 86 3.48 -3.98 -3.68
N ASN A 87 4.07 -5.09 -4.12
CA ASN A 87 5.46 -5.09 -4.58
C ASN A 87 5.69 -4.16 -5.79
N ARG A 88 4.65 -3.91 -6.60
CA ARG A 88 4.70 -3.02 -7.77
C ARG A 88 4.83 -1.57 -7.36
N VAL A 89 4.29 -1.19 -6.21
CA VAL A 89 4.46 0.17 -5.65
C VAL A 89 5.94 0.44 -5.39
N GLY A 90 6.62 -0.50 -4.70
CA GLY A 90 8.06 -0.41 -4.46
C GLY A 90 8.88 -0.42 -5.76
N ALA A 91 8.53 -1.29 -6.71
CA ALA A 91 9.22 -1.34 -8.00
C ALA A 91 9.10 -0.03 -8.80
N VAL A 92 7.92 0.59 -8.82
CA VAL A 92 7.70 1.87 -9.52
C VAL A 92 8.49 3.01 -8.87
N ILE A 93 8.51 3.09 -7.54
CA ILE A 93 9.31 4.10 -6.83
C ILE A 93 10.80 3.89 -7.10
N PHE A 94 11.27 2.64 -7.08
CA PHE A 94 12.67 2.31 -7.40
C PHE A 94 13.04 2.67 -8.84
N ILE A 95 12.17 2.37 -9.81
CA ILE A 95 12.37 2.76 -11.22
C ILE A 95 12.41 4.29 -11.35
N GLY A 96 11.53 5.02 -10.67
CA GLY A 96 11.55 6.49 -10.67
C GLY A 96 12.86 7.05 -10.12
N LEU A 97 13.40 6.46 -9.05
CA LEU A 97 14.72 6.80 -8.50
C LEU A 97 15.86 6.47 -9.48
N ALA A 98 15.85 5.29 -10.09
CA ALA A 98 16.88 4.89 -11.06
C ALA A 98 16.86 5.76 -12.32
N LEU A 99 15.68 6.15 -12.80
CA LEU A 99 15.53 7.06 -13.93
C LEU A 99 15.99 8.48 -13.60
N GLN A 100 15.75 8.93 -12.35
CA GLN A 100 16.27 10.21 -11.86
C GLN A 100 17.81 10.21 -11.86
N ASP A 101 18.44 9.15 -11.35
CA ASP A 101 19.90 9.02 -11.32
C ASP A 101 20.51 8.98 -12.74
N LEU A 102 19.80 8.40 -13.71
CA LEU A 102 20.22 8.39 -15.12
C LEU A 102 20.02 9.74 -15.84
N ALA A 103 19.07 10.55 -15.38
CA ALA A 103 18.71 11.84 -15.98
C ALA A 103 19.42 13.05 -15.35
N GLY A 104 20.12 12.84 -14.23
CA GLY A 104 20.87 13.84 -13.45
C GLY A 104 22.35 13.91 -13.79
#